data_AF-A0A7C7J7L1-F1
#
_entry.id   AF-A0A7C7J7L1-F1
#
_cell.length_a   1.000
_cell.length_b   1.000
_cell.length_c   1.000
_cell.angle_alpha   90.00
_cell.angle_beta   90.00
_cell.angle_gamma   90.00
#
_symmetry.space_group_name_H-M   'P 1'
#
loop_
_entity.id
_entity.type
_entity.pdbx_description
1 polymer ?
#
loop_
_entity_poly.entity_id
_entity_poly.type
_entity_poly.pdbx_seq_one_letter_code
_entity_poly.pdbx_strand_id
1 'polypeptide(L)'
;MEEAGLVDFDDADDKLLDSLEQHPHILNRGATILLLCNNDANGLTLRSRWLARGWASRILEQDPMGDGEVLRVVELWLPWQDSEAMVVDELDSTNTHLLASGGRQGDRIRALRQLRGRGHRARKWDSVSGDLTCSWLIHEGEISTTYFRPGMLQLEAALAVLDTIAALSGQQLPSEGRSAMESMAALGFSVKWPNDIWYKGGKLAGILAESRSFQERLRIVLGIGINIAERKRDSTSPRPLATLADYNLVSHSIVKIEMVLNAALASIQERRPSHPEHCKKTTTITGESNAITDVNELVFASVAIHVDKYGSPTLNHEEITLLGISPTGTLEIIDQGGNHLSIDDTSSLLWPPQSAG
;
A
#
# COMPACT_ATOMS: atom_id res chain seq x y z
N MET A 1 -18.67 15.96 -19.93
CA MET A 1 -20.14 15.90 -19.78
C MET A 1 -20.36 15.40 -18.37
N GLU A 2 -20.88 16.27 -17.52
CA GLU A 2 -21.18 15.95 -16.12
C GLU A 2 -22.65 15.54 -16.08
N GLU A 3 -22.91 14.30 -15.69
CA GLU A 3 -24.26 13.78 -15.51
C GLU A 3 -24.42 13.42 -14.04
N ALA A 4 -25.44 13.97 -13.40
CA ALA A 4 -25.79 13.68 -12.01
C ALA A 4 -27.09 12.87 -12.00
N GLY A 5 -27.10 11.77 -11.26
CA GLY A 5 -28.29 10.94 -11.03
C GLY A 5 -28.46 10.69 -9.54
N LEU A 6 -29.67 10.88 -9.01
CA LEU A 6 -30.04 10.46 -7.67
C LEU A 6 -30.70 9.09 -7.76
N VAL A 7 -30.16 8.12 -7.05
CA VAL A 7 -30.65 6.75 -7.05
C VAL A 7 -30.82 6.31 -5.59
N ASP A 8 -32.04 5.97 -5.22
CA ASP A 8 -32.42 5.59 -3.84
C ASP A 8 -32.81 4.10 -3.83
N PHE A 9 -31.81 3.23 -3.86
CA PHE A 9 -31.97 1.78 -3.75
C PHE A 9 -30.97 1.22 -2.75
N ASP A 10 -31.37 0.17 -2.04
CA ASP A 10 -30.40 -0.70 -1.34
C ASP A 10 -29.38 -1.25 -2.35
N ASP A 11 -28.11 -1.27 -1.95
CA ASP A 11 -26.96 -1.72 -2.73
C ASP A 11 -26.79 -0.98 -4.08
N ALA A 12 -27.17 0.30 -4.13
CA ALA A 12 -27.08 1.11 -5.35
C ALA A 12 -25.67 1.17 -5.95
N ASP A 13 -24.64 1.19 -5.11
CA ASP A 13 -23.24 1.22 -5.56
C ASP A 13 -22.81 -0.11 -6.19
N ASP A 14 -23.23 -1.25 -5.64
CA ASP A 14 -22.96 -2.56 -6.23
C ASP A 14 -23.64 -2.72 -7.58
N LYS A 15 -24.91 -2.27 -7.70
CA LYS A 15 -25.63 -2.28 -8.99
C LYS A 15 -24.98 -1.35 -10.02
N LEU A 16 -24.50 -0.18 -9.59
CA LEU A 16 -23.75 0.72 -10.46
C LEU A 16 -22.47 0.03 -10.95
N LEU A 17 -21.71 -0.56 -10.03
CA LEU A 17 -20.47 -1.27 -10.35
C LEU A 17 -20.71 -2.44 -11.31
N ASP A 18 -21.74 -3.26 -11.05
CA ASP A 18 -22.17 -4.35 -11.94
C ASP A 18 -22.50 -3.82 -13.35
N SER A 19 -23.24 -2.71 -13.44
CA SER A 19 -23.63 -2.10 -14.72
C SER A 19 -22.43 -1.60 -15.51
N LEU A 20 -21.45 -0.98 -14.83
CA LEU A 20 -20.21 -0.49 -15.43
C LEU A 20 -19.32 -1.63 -15.92
N GLU A 21 -19.24 -2.74 -15.18
CA GLU A 21 -18.50 -3.93 -15.60
C GLU A 21 -19.15 -4.61 -16.81
N GLN A 22 -20.48 -4.61 -16.89
CA GLN A 22 -21.22 -5.15 -18.04
C GLN A 22 -21.15 -4.22 -19.27
N HIS A 23 -20.99 -2.92 -19.07
CA HIS A 23 -21.01 -1.90 -20.12
C HIS A 23 -19.81 -0.95 -20.03
N PRO A 24 -18.57 -1.45 -20.22
CA PRO A 24 -17.35 -0.67 -19.99
C PRO A 24 -17.20 0.55 -20.90
N HIS A 25 -17.94 0.60 -22.02
CA HIS A 25 -17.93 1.71 -22.97
C HIS A 25 -18.75 2.92 -22.53
N ILE A 26 -19.55 2.82 -21.46
CA ILE A 26 -20.35 3.93 -20.93
C ILE A 26 -19.44 5.06 -20.41
N LEU A 27 -18.29 4.69 -19.82
CA LEU A 27 -17.36 5.67 -19.30
C LEU A 27 -16.31 6.04 -20.33
N ASN A 28 -16.15 7.35 -20.53
CA ASN A 28 -15.03 7.87 -21.27
C ASN A 28 -13.72 7.50 -20.57
N ARG A 29 -12.66 7.39 -21.36
CA ARG A 29 -11.32 7.16 -20.84
C ARG A 29 -10.92 8.28 -19.87
N GLY A 30 -10.40 7.90 -18.71
CA GLY A 30 -10.09 8.83 -17.63
C GLY A 30 -11.30 9.45 -16.94
N ALA A 31 -12.52 8.91 -17.10
CA ALA A 31 -13.68 9.33 -16.31
C ALA A 31 -13.48 9.05 -14.81
N THR A 32 -14.13 9.87 -13.98
CA THR A 32 -14.26 9.73 -12.54
C THR A 32 -15.74 9.56 -12.22
N ILE A 33 -16.04 8.75 -11.21
CA ILE A 33 -17.34 8.70 -10.56
C ILE A 33 -17.21 9.34 -9.18
N LEU A 34 -18.16 10.19 -8.81
CA LEU A 34 -18.28 10.74 -7.47
C LEU A 34 -19.52 10.14 -6.82
N LEU A 35 -19.34 9.48 -5.68
CA LEU A 35 -20.44 8.99 -4.85
C LEU A 35 -20.47 9.76 -3.54
N LEU A 36 -21.68 10.11 -3.10
CA LEU A 36 -21.94 10.61 -1.76
C LEU A 36 -22.41 9.42 -0.92
N CYS A 37 -21.72 9.12 0.17
CA CYS A 37 -22.11 8.07 1.11
C CYS A 37 -22.00 8.56 2.55
N ASN A 38 -22.73 7.93 3.47
CA ASN A 38 -22.52 8.12 4.91
C ASN A 38 -21.43 7.16 5.41
N ASN A 39 -21.25 7.08 6.73
CA ASN A 39 -20.35 6.15 7.41
C ASN A 39 -21.07 4.96 8.06
N ASP A 40 -22.22 4.53 7.51
CA ASP A 40 -22.86 3.29 7.92
C ASP A 40 -22.08 2.05 7.44
N ALA A 41 -22.56 0.83 7.75
CA ALA A 41 -21.88 -0.40 7.37
C ALA A 41 -21.64 -0.51 5.85
N ASN A 42 -22.56 -0.02 5.02
CA ASN A 42 -22.43 -0.04 3.56
C ASN A 42 -21.44 1.02 3.08
N GLY A 43 -21.49 2.22 3.65
CA GLY A 43 -20.57 3.32 3.35
C GLY A 43 -19.12 3.02 3.76
N LEU A 44 -18.90 2.37 4.90
CA LEU A 44 -17.57 1.95 5.38
C LEU A 44 -16.94 0.84 4.55
N THR A 45 -17.74 0.09 3.79
CA THR A 45 -17.24 -1.02 2.96
C THR A 45 -17.32 -0.74 1.46
N LEU A 46 -17.89 0.41 1.05
CA LEU A 46 -18.00 0.85 -0.34
C LEU A 46 -16.64 0.83 -1.05
N ARG A 47 -15.63 1.51 -0.48
CA ARG A 47 -14.29 1.52 -1.09
C ARG A 47 -13.69 0.13 -1.14
N SER A 48 -13.93 -0.72 -0.12
CA SER A 48 -13.47 -2.11 -0.13
C SER A 48 -14.08 -2.92 -1.28
N ARG A 49 -15.39 -2.81 -1.51
CA ARG A 49 -16.09 -3.52 -2.59
C ARG A 49 -15.57 -3.10 -3.96
N TRP A 50 -15.44 -1.80 -4.20
CA TRP A 50 -14.92 -1.25 -5.45
C TRP A 50 -13.44 -1.61 -5.66
N LEU A 51 -12.62 -1.51 -4.61
CA LEU A 51 -11.21 -1.87 -4.66
C LEU A 51 -11.02 -3.35 -4.98
N ALA A 52 -11.84 -4.23 -4.39
CA ALA A 52 -11.84 -5.66 -4.70
C ALA A 52 -12.16 -5.93 -6.18
N ARG A 53 -12.79 -5.01 -6.90
CA ARG A 53 -13.06 -5.10 -8.34
C ARG A 53 -12.06 -4.32 -9.21
N GLY A 54 -10.98 -3.81 -8.63
CA GLY A 54 -9.89 -3.15 -9.36
C GLY A 54 -10.12 -1.67 -9.62
N TRP A 55 -11.07 -1.05 -8.92
CA TRP A 55 -11.29 0.39 -8.96
C TRP A 55 -10.46 1.07 -7.87
N ALA A 56 -9.74 2.12 -8.27
CA ALA A 56 -9.08 2.99 -7.32
C ALA A 56 -10.10 3.97 -6.71
N SER A 57 -9.83 4.40 -5.47
CA SER A 57 -10.76 5.27 -4.75
C SER A 57 -10.07 6.23 -3.79
N ARG A 58 -10.69 7.40 -3.58
CA ARG A 58 -10.22 8.40 -2.62
C ARG A 58 -11.39 9.15 -2.00
N ILE A 59 -11.32 9.38 -0.69
CA ILE A 59 -12.22 10.32 -0.01
C ILE A 59 -11.73 11.73 -0.34
N LEU A 60 -12.57 12.52 -1.01
CA LEU A 60 -12.29 13.91 -1.36
C LEU A 60 -12.66 14.85 -0.22
N GLU A 61 -13.87 14.69 0.32
CA GLU A 61 -14.41 15.53 1.37
C GLU A 61 -15.14 14.66 2.39
N GLN A 62 -15.16 15.10 3.64
CA GLN A 62 -15.96 14.49 4.69
C GLN A 62 -16.52 15.58 5.60
N ASP A 63 -17.80 15.44 5.95
CA ASP A 63 -18.51 16.38 6.83
C ASP A 63 -19.16 15.62 7.99
N PRO A 64 -18.67 15.80 9.23
CA PRO A 64 -19.30 15.24 10.41
C PRO A 64 -20.65 15.90 10.66
N MET A 65 -21.70 15.10 10.66
CA MET A 65 -23.06 15.51 10.99
C MET A 65 -23.31 15.38 12.49
N GLY A 66 -24.48 15.85 12.95
CA GLY A 66 -24.98 15.52 14.29
C GLY A 66 -25.08 13.99 14.48
N ASP A 67 -25.02 13.53 15.73
CA ASP A 67 -25.27 12.13 16.11
C ASP A 67 -24.22 11.09 15.62
N GLY A 68 -23.06 11.52 15.13
CA GLY A 68 -21.93 10.65 14.77
C GLY A 68 -21.97 10.11 13.32
N GLU A 69 -22.96 10.54 12.55
CA GLU A 69 -22.99 10.35 11.10
C GLU A 69 -21.90 11.22 10.43
N VAL A 70 -21.28 10.70 9.38
CA VAL A 70 -20.30 11.43 8.56
C VAL A 70 -20.66 11.24 7.10
N LEU A 71 -20.96 12.34 6.41
CA LEU A 71 -21.11 12.34 4.96
C LEU A 71 -19.73 12.39 4.30
N ARG A 72 -19.53 11.62 3.24
CA ARG A 72 -18.27 11.49 2.53
C ARG A 72 -18.50 11.55 1.02
N VAL A 73 -17.66 12.31 0.33
CA VAL A 73 -17.57 12.27 -1.12
C VAL A 73 -16.43 11.35 -1.50
N VAL A 74 -16.76 10.22 -2.13
CA VAL A 74 -15.80 9.22 -2.59
C VAL A 74 -15.65 9.34 -4.10
N GLU A 75 -14.43 9.61 -4.55
CA GLU A 75 -14.03 9.50 -5.94
C GLU A 75 -13.61 8.08 -6.28
N LEU A 76 -14.04 7.59 -7.44
CA LEU A 76 -13.79 6.25 -7.97
C LEU A 76 -13.32 6.34 -9.43
N TRP A 77 -12.29 5.58 -9.79
CA TRP A 77 -11.76 5.56 -11.16
C TRP A 77 -11.05 4.24 -11.49
N LEU A 78 -10.90 3.94 -12.79
CA LEU A 78 -10.02 2.87 -13.24
C LEU A 78 -8.55 3.34 -13.23
N PRO A 79 -7.65 2.61 -12.56
CA PRO A 79 -6.28 3.05 -12.30
C PRO A 79 -5.40 3.06 -13.56
N TRP A 80 -4.60 4.11 -13.73
CA TRP A 80 -3.54 4.21 -14.75
C TRP A 80 -3.92 3.63 -16.12
N GLN A 81 -5.02 4.09 -16.72
CA GLN A 81 -5.61 3.49 -17.93
C GLN A 81 -4.67 3.47 -19.16
N ASP A 82 -3.56 4.20 -19.10
CA ASP A 82 -2.49 4.28 -20.11
C ASP A 82 -1.30 3.36 -19.84
N SER A 83 -1.28 2.65 -18.72
CA SER A 83 -0.15 1.84 -18.33
C SER A 83 -0.13 0.46 -18.97
N GLU A 84 1.06 -0.09 -19.10
CA GLU A 84 1.31 -1.43 -19.58
C GLU A 84 1.53 -2.41 -18.42
N ALA A 85 1.00 -3.62 -18.58
CA ALA A 85 1.17 -4.72 -17.63
C ALA A 85 1.88 -5.88 -18.32
N MET A 86 3.11 -6.14 -17.93
CA MET A 86 3.93 -7.22 -18.49
C MET A 86 4.02 -8.38 -17.50
N VAL A 87 3.93 -9.60 -18.02
CA VAL A 87 4.23 -10.82 -17.27
C VAL A 87 5.35 -11.56 -17.99
N VAL A 88 6.39 -11.92 -17.26
CA VAL A 88 7.50 -12.71 -17.79
C VAL A 88 7.74 -13.94 -16.94
N ASP A 89 8.23 -15.00 -17.55
CA ASP A 89 8.58 -16.23 -16.82
C ASP A 89 9.76 -15.97 -15.88
N GLU A 90 10.79 -15.26 -16.37
CA GLU A 90 12.05 -15.14 -15.67
C GLU A 90 12.80 -13.86 -16.01
N LEU A 91 13.42 -13.25 -14.99
CA LEU A 91 14.36 -12.15 -15.15
C LEU A 91 15.28 -12.03 -13.93
N ASP A 92 16.30 -11.17 -13.98
CA ASP A 92 17.16 -10.89 -12.84
C ASP A 92 16.39 -10.22 -11.69
N SER A 93 15.85 -9.02 -11.94
CA SER A 93 15.00 -8.31 -11.00
C SER A 93 13.97 -7.41 -11.69
N THR A 94 12.71 -7.45 -11.22
CA THR A 94 11.61 -6.64 -11.77
C THR A 94 11.91 -5.15 -11.60
N ASN A 95 12.46 -4.75 -10.44
CA ASN A 95 12.91 -3.37 -10.20
C ASN A 95 14.01 -2.96 -11.18
N THR A 96 15.04 -3.79 -11.33
CA THR A 96 16.17 -3.50 -12.23
C THR A 96 15.71 -3.36 -13.68
N HIS A 97 14.75 -4.18 -14.11
CA HIS A 97 14.16 -4.09 -15.43
C HIS A 97 13.48 -2.74 -15.67
N LEU A 98 12.52 -2.34 -14.81
CA LEU A 98 11.81 -1.06 -14.98
C LEU A 98 12.72 0.15 -14.82
N LEU A 99 13.70 0.10 -13.90
CA LEU A 99 14.71 1.16 -13.77
C LEU A 99 15.55 1.32 -15.04
N ALA A 100 15.70 0.28 -15.85
CA ALA A 100 16.43 0.34 -17.12
C ALA A 100 15.54 0.75 -18.30
N SER A 101 14.37 0.14 -18.46
CA SER A 101 13.49 0.33 -19.62
C SER A 101 12.79 1.69 -19.62
N GLY A 102 12.41 2.19 -18.44
CA GLY A 102 11.49 3.30 -18.32
C GLY A 102 10.07 2.96 -18.76
N GLY A 103 9.24 3.99 -18.80
CA GLY A 103 7.84 3.84 -19.17
C GLY A 103 6.98 5.00 -18.69
N ARG A 104 5.70 4.71 -18.53
CA ARG A 104 4.69 5.62 -17.99
C ARG A 104 4.39 5.25 -16.54
N GLN A 105 3.92 6.23 -15.78
CA GLN A 105 3.44 5.97 -14.43
C GLN A 105 2.34 4.89 -14.46
N GLY A 106 2.45 3.92 -13.56
CA GLY A 106 1.56 2.78 -13.47
C GLY A 106 1.99 1.57 -14.33
N ASP A 107 3.02 1.71 -15.17
CA ASP A 107 3.58 0.55 -15.89
C ASP A 107 4.09 -0.46 -14.87
N ARG A 108 3.81 -1.74 -15.10
CA ARG A 108 4.16 -2.80 -14.16
C ARG A 108 4.69 -4.05 -14.85
N ILE A 109 5.57 -4.74 -14.14
CA ILE A 109 6.11 -6.03 -14.57
C ILE A 109 6.05 -7.03 -13.42
N ARG A 110 5.45 -8.19 -13.69
CA ARG A 110 5.46 -9.35 -12.81
C ARG A 110 6.37 -10.43 -13.40
N ALA A 111 7.25 -10.98 -12.55
CA ALA A 111 8.06 -12.14 -12.91
C ALA A 111 7.52 -13.39 -12.19
N LEU A 112 7.47 -14.54 -12.88
CA LEU A 112 7.21 -15.82 -12.20
C LEU A 112 8.44 -16.28 -11.41
N ARG A 113 9.65 -15.89 -11.84
CA ARG A 113 10.91 -16.18 -11.15
C ARG A 113 11.89 -15.01 -11.27
N GLN A 114 12.44 -14.59 -10.12
CA GLN A 114 13.58 -13.65 -10.09
C GLN A 114 14.89 -14.39 -9.80
N LEU A 115 15.89 -14.27 -10.67
CA LEU A 115 17.22 -14.86 -10.47
C LEU A 115 18.04 -14.13 -9.41
N ARG A 116 17.82 -12.82 -9.28
CA ARG A 116 18.54 -11.90 -8.41
C ARG A 116 17.58 -10.96 -7.71
N GLY A 117 16.47 -11.52 -7.19
CA GLY A 117 15.50 -10.79 -6.37
C GLY A 117 16.17 -10.12 -5.18
N ARG A 118 15.86 -8.84 -4.94
CA ARG A 118 16.46 -8.02 -3.89
C ARG A 118 15.37 -7.44 -3.00
N GLY A 119 15.63 -7.44 -1.71
CA GLY A 119 14.95 -6.61 -0.73
C GLY A 119 15.86 -5.48 -0.26
N HIS A 120 15.39 -4.77 0.77
CA HIS A 120 16.13 -3.68 1.39
C HIS A 120 17.56 -4.08 1.77
N ARG A 121 18.54 -3.22 1.42
CA ARG A 121 20.00 -3.42 1.60
C ARG A 121 20.58 -4.61 0.85
N ALA A 122 20.11 -4.85 -0.37
CA ALA A 122 20.59 -5.95 -1.22
C ALA A 122 20.45 -7.35 -0.59
N ARG A 123 19.62 -7.48 0.47
CA ARG A 123 19.26 -8.80 1.00
C ARG A 123 18.52 -9.56 -0.09
N LYS A 124 18.80 -10.85 -0.23
CA LYS A 124 18.11 -11.68 -1.20
C LYS A 124 16.61 -11.72 -0.89
N TRP A 125 15.78 -11.54 -1.90
CA TRP A 125 14.34 -11.84 -1.83
C TRP A 125 14.13 -13.25 -2.40
N ASP A 126 13.81 -14.19 -1.53
CA ASP A 126 13.50 -15.57 -1.91
C ASP A 126 11.98 -15.73 -2.10
N SER A 127 11.57 -15.97 -3.34
CA SER A 127 10.18 -16.27 -3.72
C SER A 127 10.05 -17.71 -4.20
N VAL A 128 8.85 -18.27 -4.05
CA VAL A 128 8.48 -19.55 -4.65
C VAL A 128 7.44 -19.36 -5.76
N SER A 129 7.24 -20.38 -6.58
CA SER A 129 6.17 -20.35 -7.58
C SER A 129 4.82 -20.11 -6.92
N GLY A 130 4.03 -19.18 -7.46
CA GLY A 130 2.76 -18.74 -6.89
C GLY A 130 2.86 -17.50 -6.02
N ASP A 131 4.06 -17.04 -5.64
CA ASP A 131 4.23 -15.73 -5.00
C ASP A 131 4.08 -14.58 -5.98
N LEU A 132 3.65 -13.44 -5.45
CA LEU A 132 3.69 -12.19 -6.20
C LEU A 132 5.09 -11.61 -6.13
N THR A 133 5.73 -11.46 -7.28
CA THR A 133 6.91 -10.58 -7.43
C THR A 133 6.65 -9.61 -8.57
N CYS A 134 6.29 -8.38 -8.21
CA CYS A 134 5.86 -7.37 -9.17
C CYS A 134 6.48 -6.02 -8.82
N SER A 135 6.76 -5.22 -9.84
CA SER A 135 7.24 -3.85 -9.68
C SER A 135 6.41 -2.89 -10.50
N TRP A 136 6.22 -1.67 -9.97
CA TRP A 136 5.50 -0.58 -10.61
C TRP A 136 6.44 0.61 -10.83
N LEU A 137 6.35 1.22 -12.01
CA LEU A 137 6.94 2.53 -12.26
C LEU A 137 6.02 3.59 -11.65
N ILE A 138 6.45 4.20 -10.55
CA ILE A 138 5.63 5.17 -9.80
C ILE A 138 5.88 6.59 -10.29
N HIS A 139 7.05 6.88 -10.84
CA HIS A 139 7.38 8.21 -11.37
C HIS A 139 8.46 8.16 -12.45
N GLU A 140 8.32 9.04 -13.44
CA GLU A 140 9.33 9.33 -14.46
C GLU A 140 9.21 10.79 -14.90
N GLY A 141 9.86 11.69 -14.16
CA GLY A 141 9.77 13.15 -14.35
C GLY A 141 11.10 13.86 -14.15
N GLU A 142 11.09 15.19 -14.16
CA GLU A 142 12.28 16.02 -13.93
C GLU A 142 12.77 15.93 -12.49
N ILE A 143 14.08 15.79 -12.28
CA ILE A 143 14.67 15.69 -10.94
C ILE A 143 14.50 16.97 -10.14
N SER A 144 14.49 18.13 -10.81
CA SER A 144 14.33 19.47 -10.23
C SER A 144 13.00 19.66 -9.48
N THR A 145 11.98 18.89 -9.86
CA THR A 145 10.63 18.95 -9.29
C THR A 145 10.26 17.68 -8.54
N THR A 146 11.21 16.76 -8.34
CA THR A 146 10.98 15.46 -7.73
C THR A 146 11.71 15.29 -6.40
N TYR A 147 10.93 15.05 -5.34
CA TYR A 147 11.41 14.71 -4.01
C TYR A 147 11.28 13.21 -3.76
N PHE A 148 12.37 12.46 -3.91
CA PHE A 148 12.35 11.03 -3.60
C PHE A 148 12.49 10.78 -2.10
N ARG A 149 11.41 10.34 -1.45
CA ARG A 149 11.43 9.87 -0.05
C ARG A 149 11.12 8.37 -0.01
N PRO A 150 12.13 7.49 -0.07
CA PRO A 150 11.91 6.04 -0.18
C PRO A 150 11.17 5.47 1.04
N GLY A 151 11.44 5.98 2.24
CA GLY A 151 10.75 5.57 3.47
C GLY A 151 9.24 5.75 3.34
N MET A 152 8.80 6.97 3.01
CA MET A 152 7.37 7.27 2.84
C MET A 152 6.71 6.43 1.73
N LEU A 153 7.35 6.29 0.55
CA LEU A 153 6.81 5.44 -0.53
C LEU A 153 6.63 3.98 -0.10
N GLN A 154 7.54 3.45 0.73
CA GLN A 154 7.43 2.10 1.26
C GLN A 154 6.28 1.96 2.26
N LEU A 155 6.01 2.97 3.07
CA LEU A 155 4.89 2.97 4.02
C LEU A 155 3.54 3.11 3.30
N GLU A 156 3.46 3.98 2.29
CA GLU A 156 2.29 4.10 1.41
C GLU A 156 1.97 2.77 0.71
N ALA A 157 3.00 2.10 0.19
CA ALA A 157 2.87 0.78 -0.40
C ALA A 157 2.46 -0.29 0.63
N ALA A 158 2.93 -0.17 1.88
CA ALA A 158 2.54 -1.09 2.94
C ALA A 158 1.05 -0.96 3.26
N LEU A 159 0.56 0.29 3.32
CA LEU A 159 -0.86 0.58 3.46
C LEU A 159 -1.67 0.01 2.27
N ALA A 160 -1.19 0.17 1.03
CA ALA A 160 -1.85 -0.38 -0.16
C ALA A 160 -1.97 -1.91 -0.14
N VAL A 161 -0.95 -2.62 0.35
CA VAL A 161 -1.01 -4.08 0.51
C VAL A 161 -2.00 -4.48 1.60
N LEU A 162 -2.07 -3.74 2.72
CA LEU A 162 -3.07 -3.99 3.76
C LEU A 162 -4.49 -3.72 3.26
N ASP A 163 -4.71 -2.64 2.50
CA ASP A 163 -5.98 -2.33 1.83
C ASP A 163 -6.37 -3.45 0.84
N THR A 164 -5.40 -3.99 0.10
CA THR A 164 -5.62 -5.12 -0.82
C THR A 164 -6.13 -6.35 -0.07
N ILE A 165 -5.49 -6.70 1.06
CA ILE A 165 -5.89 -7.82 1.90
C ILE A 165 -7.28 -7.58 2.49
N ALA A 166 -7.54 -6.36 2.99
CA ALA A 166 -8.83 -5.98 3.56
C ALA A 166 -9.97 -6.10 2.53
N ALA A 167 -9.79 -5.53 1.33
CA ALA A 167 -10.75 -5.59 0.24
C ALA A 167 -11.09 -7.03 -0.17
N LEU A 168 -10.07 -7.87 -0.35
CA LEU A 168 -10.25 -9.29 -0.72
C LEU A 168 -10.89 -10.14 0.39
N SER A 169 -10.92 -9.63 1.62
CA SER A 169 -11.50 -10.26 2.80
C SER A 169 -12.82 -9.64 3.26
N GLY A 170 -13.35 -8.67 2.49
CA GLY A 170 -14.56 -7.94 2.85
C GLY A 170 -14.45 -7.08 4.11
N GLN A 171 -13.22 -6.68 4.50
CA GLN A 171 -12.97 -5.81 5.64
C GLN A 171 -12.96 -4.34 5.20
N GLN A 172 -13.14 -3.42 6.16
CA GLN A 172 -12.89 -2.00 5.93
C GLN A 172 -11.41 -1.77 5.59
N LEU A 173 -11.13 -0.85 4.66
CA LEU A 173 -9.76 -0.50 4.28
C LEU A 173 -9.03 0.22 5.43
N PRO A 174 -7.83 -0.22 5.84
CA PRO A 174 -6.98 0.49 6.78
C PRO A 174 -6.71 1.95 6.44
N SER A 175 -6.71 2.31 5.15
CA SER A 175 -6.59 3.70 4.70
C SER A 175 -7.77 4.60 5.08
N GLU A 176 -8.88 4.06 5.60
CA GLU A 176 -10.04 4.86 6.03
C GLU A 176 -9.95 5.36 7.46
N GLY A 177 -9.01 4.86 8.26
CA GLY A 177 -8.84 5.36 9.61
C GLY A 177 -8.29 4.34 10.59
N ARG A 178 -8.01 4.85 11.78
CA ARG A 178 -7.36 4.09 12.86
C ARG A 178 -8.13 2.84 13.28
N SER A 179 -9.46 2.93 13.37
CA SER A 179 -10.32 1.79 13.72
C SER A 179 -10.19 0.63 12.72
N ALA A 180 -10.11 0.92 11.42
CA ALA A 180 -9.90 -0.08 10.38
C ALA A 180 -8.50 -0.71 10.46
N MET A 181 -7.48 0.11 10.74
CA MET A 181 -6.12 -0.38 10.99
C MET A 181 -6.04 -1.30 12.23
N GLU A 182 -6.68 -0.90 13.33
CA GLU A 182 -6.77 -1.71 14.56
C GLU A 182 -7.52 -3.03 14.32
N SER A 183 -8.57 -3.01 13.49
CA SER A 183 -9.30 -4.22 13.07
C SER A 183 -8.40 -5.17 12.29
N MET A 184 -7.61 -4.67 11.33
CA MET A 184 -6.61 -5.48 10.62
C MET A 184 -5.54 -6.04 11.55
N ALA A 185 -5.15 -5.27 12.56
CA ALA A 185 -4.18 -5.71 13.55
C ALA A 185 -4.72 -6.80 14.49
N ALA A 186 -6.00 -6.72 14.86
CA ALA A 186 -6.71 -7.78 15.58
C ALA A 186 -6.75 -9.09 14.78
N LEU A 187 -6.82 -9.01 13.45
CA LEU A 187 -6.72 -10.17 12.55
C LEU A 187 -5.28 -10.73 12.45
N GLY A 188 -4.29 -9.99 12.95
CA GLY A 188 -2.90 -10.40 13.07
C GLY A 188 -1.94 -9.75 12.09
N PHE A 189 -2.40 -8.78 11.29
CA PHE A 189 -1.56 -8.03 10.35
C PHE A 189 -0.86 -6.87 11.04
N SER A 190 0.37 -6.58 10.66
CA SER A 190 1.09 -5.42 11.19
C SER A 190 2.19 -4.96 10.24
N VAL A 191 2.54 -3.68 10.31
CA VAL A 191 3.72 -3.15 9.62
C VAL A 191 4.92 -3.24 10.57
N LYS A 192 5.95 -3.95 10.12
CA LYS A 192 7.28 -3.86 10.72
C LYS A 192 8.09 -2.84 9.92
N TRP A 193 8.26 -1.66 10.51
CA TRP A 193 9.00 -0.58 9.87
C TRP A 193 10.41 -1.04 9.48
N PRO A 194 10.91 -0.67 8.28
CA PRO A 194 10.37 0.35 7.37
C PRO A 194 9.54 -0.17 6.20
N ASN A 195 9.48 -1.48 5.98
CA ASN A 195 9.12 -1.99 4.65
C ASN A 195 8.54 -3.41 4.61
N ASP A 196 8.27 -4.00 5.77
CA ASP A 196 7.80 -5.39 5.86
C ASP A 196 6.39 -5.46 6.42
N ILE A 197 5.54 -6.29 5.83
CA ILE A 197 4.22 -6.63 6.38
C ILE A 197 4.31 -7.99 7.02
N TRP A 198 3.76 -8.10 8.22
CA TRP A 198 3.79 -9.29 9.04
C TRP A 198 2.39 -9.80 9.30
N TYR A 199 2.22 -11.11 9.33
CA TYR A 199 1.00 -11.79 9.74
C TYR A 199 1.35 -12.82 10.81
N LYS A 200 0.73 -12.69 12.00
CA LYS A 200 0.90 -13.62 13.15
C LYS A 200 2.37 -14.01 13.40
N GLY A 201 3.26 -13.01 13.46
CA GLY A 201 4.67 -13.21 13.79
C GLY A 201 5.54 -13.71 12.63
N GLY A 202 5.01 -13.85 11.42
CA GLY A 202 5.79 -14.18 10.22
C GLY A 202 5.76 -13.06 9.18
N LYS A 203 6.87 -12.88 8.45
CA LYS A 203 6.94 -11.94 7.34
C LYS A 203 6.08 -12.42 6.16
N LEU A 204 5.11 -11.61 5.77
CA LEU A 204 4.16 -11.85 4.68
C LEU A 204 4.59 -11.17 3.39
N ALA A 205 4.99 -9.91 3.46
CA ALA A 205 5.37 -9.12 2.29
C ALA A 205 6.61 -8.26 2.57
N GLY A 206 7.31 -7.90 1.50
CA GLY A 206 8.42 -6.97 1.53
C GLY A 206 8.31 -5.96 0.40
N ILE A 207 8.63 -4.71 0.71
CA ILE A 207 8.53 -3.58 -0.22
C ILE A 207 9.91 -2.97 -0.42
N LEU A 208 10.20 -2.53 -1.64
CA LEU A 208 11.46 -1.90 -1.99
C LEU A 208 11.23 -0.76 -2.98
N ALA A 209 11.46 0.48 -2.53
CA ALA A 209 11.50 1.65 -3.40
C ALA A 209 12.93 1.91 -3.86
N GLU A 210 13.15 2.00 -5.16
CA GLU A 210 14.43 2.34 -5.77
C GLU A 210 14.26 3.48 -6.78
N SER A 211 15.33 4.23 -7.02
CA SER A 211 15.33 5.29 -8.03
C SER A 211 16.57 5.25 -8.90
N ARG A 212 16.47 5.82 -10.10
CA ARG A 212 17.57 6.03 -11.02
C ARG A 212 17.45 7.41 -11.63
N SER A 213 18.52 8.19 -11.54
CA SER A 213 18.64 9.45 -12.27
C SER A 213 19.27 9.22 -13.64
N PHE A 214 18.75 9.90 -14.66
CA PHE A 214 19.29 9.89 -16.02
C PHE A 214 18.89 11.19 -16.75
N GLN A 215 19.86 11.94 -17.27
CA GLN A 215 19.64 13.16 -18.06
C GLN A 215 18.60 14.13 -17.43
N GLU A 216 18.86 14.57 -16.19
CA GLU A 216 17.95 15.43 -15.41
C GLU A 216 16.55 14.86 -15.11
N ARG A 217 16.32 13.57 -15.39
CA ARG A 217 15.10 12.87 -15.01
C ARG A 217 15.35 11.95 -13.83
N LEU A 218 14.35 11.84 -12.96
CA LEU A 218 14.31 10.86 -11.89
C LEU A 218 13.22 9.83 -12.19
N ARG A 219 13.63 8.56 -12.26
CA ARG A 219 12.75 7.40 -12.35
C ARG A 219 12.66 6.74 -10.98
N ILE A 220 11.45 6.43 -10.54
CA ILE A 220 11.19 5.75 -9.26
C ILE A 220 10.39 4.48 -9.52
N VAL A 221 10.86 3.37 -8.99
CA VAL A 221 10.25 2.04 -9.11
C VAL A 221 9.98 1.48 -7.73
N LEU A 222 8.80 0.92 -7.55
CA LEU A 222 8.34 0.28 -6.33
C LEU A 222 8.18 -1.22 -6.57
N GLY A 223 9.01 -2.03 -5.93
CA GLY A 223 8.91 -3.48 -5.94
C GLY A 223 8.13 -3.98 -4.74
N ILE A 224 7.17 -4.88 -4.97
CA ILE A 224 6.39 -5.52 -3.93
C ILE A 224 6.45 -7.04 -4.13
N GLY A 225 6.96 -7.71 -3.11
CA GLY A 225 6.94 -9.15 -2.99
C GLY A 225 5.92 -9.59 -1.95
N ILE A 226 4.99 -10.48 -2.31
CA ILE A 226 3.99 -11.05 -1.38
C ILE A 226 4.11 -12.57 -1.41
N ASN A 227 4.28 -13.15 -0.22
CA ASN A 227 4.18 -14.59 -0.04
C ASN A 227 2.72 -15.01 -0.14
N ILE A 228 2.35 -15.74 -1.19
CA ILE A 228 0.96 -16.18 -1.42
C ILE A 228 0.86 -17.69 -1.24
N ALA A 229 1.75 -18.43 -1.90
CA ALA A 229 1.69 -19.88 -1.92
C ALA A 229 2.09 -20.48 -0.58
N GLU A 230 1.39 -21.56 -0.20
CA GLU A 230 1.78 -22.40 0.92
C GLU A 230 3.22 -22.91 0.73
N ARG A 231 3.98 -22.91 1.82
CA ARG A 231 5.36 -23.42 1.82
C ARG A 231 5.69 -24.09 3.13
N LYS A 232 6.62 -25.03 3.09
CA LYS A 232 7.19 -25.62 4.31
C LYS A 232 7.86 -24.53 5.12
N ARG A 233 7.43 -24.37 6.37
CA ARG A 233 8.06 -23.46 7.32
C ARG A 233 9.21 -24.17 8.01
N ASP A 234 10.33 -23.47 8.12
CA ASP A 234 11.38 -23.84 9.04
C ASP A 234 11.07 -23.19 10.39
N SER A 235 10.59 -23.99 11.35
CA SER A 235 10.28 -23.55 12.71
C SER A 235 11.52 -23.07 13.48
N THR A 236 12.72 -23.35 12.96
CA THR A 236 14.00 -22.89 13.54
C THR A 236 14.52 -21.61 12.88
N SER A 237 13.87 -21.12 11.83
CA SER A 237 14.28 -19.89 11.14
C SER A 237 14.12 -18.68 12.07
N PRO A 238 15.16 -17.85 12.26
CA PRO A 238 15.05 -16.58 12.98
C PRO A 238 14.22 -15.53 12.20
N ARG A 239 13.77 -15.87 10.99
CA ARG A 239 12.92 -15.05 10.12
C ARG A 239 11.71 -15.89 9.70
N PRO A 240 10.73 -16.06 10.61
CA PRO A 240 9.50 -16.76 10.27
C PRO A 240 8.81 -16.10 9.06
N LEU A 241 8.24 -16.93 8.20
CA LEU A 241 7.47 -16.49 7.04
C LEU A 241 5.99 -16.79 7.26
N ALA A 242 5.16 -15.86 6.82
CA ALA A 242 3.72 -16.04 6.66
C ALA A 242 3.37 -15.91 5.17
N THR A 243 2.21 -16.44 4.81
CA THR A 243 1.69 -16.49 3.45
C THR A 243 0.21 -16.09 3.47
N LEU A 244 -0.34 -15.60 2.34
CA LEU A 244 -1.79 -15.33 2.26
C LEU A 244 -2.65 -16.60 2.43
N ALA A 245 -2.09 -17.79 2.16
CA ALA A 245 -2.74 -19.05 2.49
C ALA A 245 -3.04 -19.22 3.98
N ASP A 246 -2.19 -18.68 4.86
CA ASP A 246 -2.38 -18.75 6.31
C ASP A 246 -3.57 -17.92 6.80
N TYR A 247 -4.03 -17.00 5.95
CA TYR A 247 -5.20 -16.16 6.18
C TYR A 247 -6.39 -16.54 5.28
N ASN A 248 -6.33 -17.72 4.64
CA ASN A 248 -7.39 -18.24 3.76
C ASN A 248 -7.72 -17.37 2.53
N LEU A 249 -6.76 -16.58 2.03
CA LEU A 249 -6.93 -15.80 0.80
C LEU A 249 -6.45 -16.53 -0.47
N VAL A 250 -6.28 -17.86 -0.41
CA VAL A 250 -5.88 -18.70 -1.56
C VAL A 250 -6.95 -18.87 -2.63
N SER A 251 -8.20 -18.48 -2.35
CA SER A 251 -9.29 -18.51 -3.34
C SER A 251 -9.11 -17.47 -4.46
N HIS A 252 -8.31 -16.44 -4.24
CA HIS A 252 -8.05 -15.39 -5.22
C HIS A 252 -6.82 -15.72 -6.06
N SER A 253 -6.93 -15.57 -7.38
CA SER A 253 -5.79 -15.75 -8.27
C SER A 253 -4.73 -14.66 -8.06
N ILE A 254 -3.47 -14.95 -8.37
CA ILE A 254 -2.39 -13.95 -8.35
C ILE A 254 -2.72 -12.72 -9.22
N VAL A 255 -3.42 -12.93 -10.34
CA VAL A 255 -3.88 -11.85 -11.24
C VAL A 255 -4.90 -10.97 -10.54
N LYS A 256 -5.82 -11.56 -9.76
CA LYS A 256 -6.78 -10.81 -8.95
C LYS A 256 -6.08 -9.97 -7.88
N ILE A 257 -5.13 -10.56 -7.16
CA ILE A 257 -4.35 -9.85 -6.12
C ILE A 257 -3.55 -8.70 -6.74
N GLU A 258 -2.88 -8.94 -7.87
CA GLU A 258 -2.13 -7.91 -8.61
C GLU A 258 -3.05 -6.76 -9.05
N MET A 259 -4.24 -7.07 -9.57
CA MET A 259 -5.22 -6.07 -10.02
C MET A 259 -5.71 -5.20 -8.86
N VAL A 260 -6.07 -5.81 -7.73
CA VAL A 260 -6.52 -5.07 -6.53
C VAL A 260 -5.37 -4.23 -5.96
N LEU A 261 -4.15 -4.78 -5.90
CA LEU A 261 -2.97 -4.03 -5.46
C LEU A 261 -2.64 -2.85 -6.38
N ASN A 262 -2.78 -3.01 -7.69
CA ASN A 262 -2.63 -1.92 -8.64
C ASN A 262 -3.61 -0.78 -8.36
N ALA A 263 -4.88 -1.10 -8.11
CA ALA A 263 -5.90 -0.12 -7.73
C ALA A 263 -5.65 0.51 -6.35
N ALA A 264 -5.11 -0.25 -5.38
CA ALA A 264 -4.77 0.26 -4.05
C ALA A 264 -3.59 1.24 -4.13
N LEU A 265 -2.56 0.91 -4.89
CA LEU A 265 -1.44 1.82 -5.14
C LEU A 265 -1.90 3.09 -5.86
N ALA A 266 -2.75 2.97 -6.88
CA ALA A 266 -3.31 4.12 -7.58
C ALA A 266 -4.17 5.02 -6.68
N SER A 267 -4.96 4.43 -5.77
CA SER A 267 -5.76 5.17 -4.79
C SER A 267 -4.91 6.17 -3.99
N ILE A 268 -3.66 5.79 -3.69
CA ILE A 268 -2.69 6.62 -2.96
C ILE A 268 -1.85 7.49 -3.91
N GLN A 269 -1.32 6.93 -5.00
CA GLN A 269 -0.26 7.53 -5.82
C GLN A 269 -0.74 8.24 -7.09
N GLU A 270 -1.89 7.85 -7.64
CA GLU A 270 -2.36 8.42 -8.90
C GLU A 270 -2.88 9.84 -8.69
N ARG A 271 -2.46 10.75 -9.57
CA ARG A 271 -2.98 12.11 -9.61
C ARG A 271 -4.07 12.20 -10.66
N ARG A 272 -5.16 12.86 -10.28
CA ARG A 272 -6.31 13.12 -11.14
C ARG A 272 -6.52 14.63 -11.25
N PRO A 273 -6.83 15.17 -12.44
CA PRO A 273 -7.16 16.59 -12.61
C PRO A 273 -8.37 17.05 -11.80
N SER A 274 -9.28 16.12 -11.48
CA SER A 274 -10.49 16.34 -10.68
C SER A 274 -10.23 16.62 -9.21
N HIS A 275 -9.04 16.33 -8.69
CA HIS A 275 -8.74 16.54 -7.27
C HIS A 275 -8.74 18.04 -6.92
N PRO A 276 -9.60 18.49 -5.97
CA PRO A 276 -9.49 19.82 -5.37
C PRO A 276 -8.07 20.11 -4.88
N GLU A 277 -7.63 21.37 -4.84
CA GLU A 277 -6.26 21.73 -4.39
C GLU A 277 -5.88 21.10 -3.04
N HIS A 278 -6.82 21.00 -2.11
CA HIS A 278 -6.62 20.34 -0.82
C HIS A 278 -6.60 18.81 -0.90
N CYS A 279 -7.25 18.21 -1.90
CA CYS A 279 -7.24 16.77 -2.21
C CYS A 279 -6.18 16.37 -3.24
N LYS A 280 -5.41 17.33 -3.79
CA LYS A 280 -4.13 17.09 -4.45
C LYS A 280 -3.18 16.59 -3.36
N LYS A 281 -3.49 15.42 -2.78
CA LYS A 281 -2.67 14.69 -1.84
C LYS A 281 -1.36 14.50 -2.56
N THR A 282 -0.41 15.31 -2.16
CA THR A 282 0.84 15.45 -2.86
C THR A 282 1.56 14.15 -2.65
N THR A 283 1.62 13.34 -3.71
CA THR A 283 2.45 12.13 -3.75
C THR A 283 3.80 12.49 -3.15
N THR A 284 4.38 11.61 -2.33
CA THR A 284 5.72 11.73 -1.72
C THR A 284 6.77 12.44 -2.58
N ILE A 285 6.61 12.31 -3.90
CA ILE A 285 7.37 12.84 -5.03
C ILE A 285 7.29 14.37 -5.23
N THR A 286 6.28 15.13 -4.77
CA THR A 286 6.22 16.60 -4.98
C THR A 286 6.03 17.46 -3.72
N GLY A 287 6.15 16.89 -2.52
CA GLY A 287 6.60 17.64 -1.33
C GLY A 287 5.61 18.49 -0.50
N GLU A 288 4.31 18.52 -0.75
CA GLU A 288 3.38 19.49 -0.12
C GLU A 288 2.03 18.88 0.35
N SER A 289 1.85 18.22 1.50
CA SER A 289 0.47 17.98 2.00
C SER A 289 0.34 17.45 3.44
N ASN A 290 -0.80 17.79 4.08
CA ASN A 290 -1.35 17.17 5.30
C ASN A 290 -1.72 15.68 5.14
N ALA A 291 -1.90 15.18 3.91
CA ALA A 291 -2.19 13.76 3.64
C ALA A 291 -1.05 12.80 4.02
N ILE A 292 0.18 13.32 4.11
CA ILE A 292 1.35 12.59 4.60
C ILE A 292 1.17 12.25 6.08
N THR A 293 0.51 13.13 6.85
CA THR A 293 0.25 12.96 8.28
C THR A 293 -0.70 11.79 8.54
N ASP A 294 -1.77 11.64 7.76
CA ASP A 294 -2.74 10.53 7.93
C ASP A 294 -2.09 9.15 7.71
N VAL A 295 -1.30 8.98 6.64
CA VAL A 295 -0.63 7.71 6.36
C VAL A 295 0.38 7.39 7.45
N ASN A 296 1.16 8.38 7.90
CA ASN A 296 2.13 8.20 8.97
C ASN A 296 1.48 7.78 10.28
N GLU A 297 0.37 8.43 10.66
CA GLU A 297 -0.37 8.07 11.87
C GLU A 297 -0.94 6.65 11.80
N LEU A 298 -1.54 6.28 10.67
CA LEU A 298 -2.11 4.94 10.46
C LEU A 298 -1.03 3.86 10.47
N VAL A 299 0.08 4.10 9.75
CA VAL A 299 1.17 3.13 9.70
C VAL A 299 1.88 3.07 11.05
N PHE A 300 2.05 4.20 11.74
CA PHE A 300 2.61 4.21 13.09
C PHE A 300 1.72 3.47 14.09
N ALA A 301 0.39 3.58 14.00
CA ALA A 301 -0.51 2.76 14.80
C ALA A 301 -0.29 1.26 14.54
N SER A 302 -0.09 0.86 13.27
CA SER A 302 0.27 -0.52 12.93
C SER A 302 1.62 -0.96 13.51
N VAL A 303 2.62 -0.07 13.50
CA VAL A 303 3.94 -0.31 14.09
C VAL A 303 3.87 -0.43 15.61
N ALA A 304 3.09 0.42 16.28
CA ALA A 304 2.88 0.34 17.72
C ALA A 304 2.26 -1.01 18.11
N ILE A 305 1.24 -1.47 17.37
CA ILE A 305 0.62 -2.77 17.63
C ILE A 305 1.60 -3.93 17.36
N HIS A 306 2.49 -3.80 16.37
CA HIS A 306 3.57 -4.76 16.17
C HIS A 306 4.49 -4.84 17.39
N VAL A 307 4.90 -3.68 17.91
CA VAL A 307 5.77 -3.57 19.09
C VAL A 307 5.11 -4.15 20.33
N ASP A 308 3.84 -3.82 20.58
CA ASP A 308 3.11 -4.35 21.74
C ASP A 308 3.03 -5.88 21.73
N LYS A 309 2.93 -6.48 20.53
CA LYS A 309 2.77 -7.92 20.36
C LYS A 309 4.08 -8.70 20.31
N TYR A 310 5.11 -8.15 19.69
CA TYR A 310 6.36 -8.87 19.39
C TYR A 310 7.60 -8.26 20.06
N GLY A 311 7.43 -7.16 20.80
CA GLY A 311 8.47 -6.45 21.52
C GLY A 311 9.04 -5.26 20.76
N SER A 312 9.50 -4.27 21.52
CA SER A 312 10.13 -3.06 21.00
C SER A 312 11.49 -3.34 20.34
N PRO A 313 11.82 -2.64 19.24
CA PRO A 313 13.18 -2.65 18.74
C PRO A 313 14.15 -1.99 19.74
N THR A 314 15.44 -2.29 19.60
CA THR A 314 16.53 -1.63 20.31
C THR A 314 17.41 -0.87 19.34
N LEU A 315 18.04 0.21 19.79
CA LEU A 315 19.06 0.93 19.04
C LEU A 315 20.44 0.59 19.63
N ASN A 316 21.32 -0.05 18.85
CA ASN A 316 22.64 -0.50 19.35
C ASN A 316 22.57 -1.30 20.66
N HIS A 317 21.54 -2.14 20.82
CA HIS A 317 21.22 -2.92 22.02
C HIS A 317 20.68 -2.13 23.23
N GLU A 318 20.35 -0.85 23.05
CA GLU A 318 19.72 -0.02 24.06
C GLU A 318 18.21 0.14 23.81
N GLU A 319 17.44 0.25 24.89
CA GLU A 319 15.99 0.48 24.81
C GLU A 319 15.68 1.86 24.23
N ILE A 320 14.57 1.94 23.50
CA ILE A 320 14.11 3.19 22.89
C ILE A 320 12.61 3.35 23.10
N THR A 321 12.15 4.60 23.10
CA THR A 321 10.73 4.92 23.03
C THR A 321 10.39 5.33 21.60
N LEU A 322 9.39 4.70 21.01
CA LEU A 322 8.88 5.12 19.69
C LEU A 322 7.95 6.33 19.85
N LEU A 323 8.15 7.36 19.04
CA LEU A 323 7.32 8.57 19.05
C LEU A 323 6.37 8.68 17.86
N GLY A 324 6.81 8.24 16.69
CA GLY A 324 6.02 8.41 15.48
C GLY A 324 6.79 8.08 14.22
N ILE A 325 6.17 8.39 13.09
CA ILE A 325 6.79 8.39 11.77
C ILE A 325 6.80 9.83 11.27
N SER A 326 7.96 10.32 10.84
CA SER A 326 8.12 11.67 10.33
C SER A 326 7.48 11.81 8.93
N PRO A 327 7.23 13.05 8.45
CA PRO A 327 6.77 13.30 7.08
C PRO A 327 7.69 12.77 5.97
N THR A 328 8.91 12.33 6.28
CA THR A 328 9.82 11.69 5.31
C THR A 328 9.79 10.16 5.37
N GLY A 329 9.03 9.59 6.30
CA GLY A 329 8.91 8.15 6.53
C GLY A 329 9.99 7.57 7.45
N THR A 330 10.74 8.42 8.15
CA THR A 330 11.72 8.01 9.16
C THR A 330 11.03 7.72 10.49
N LEU A 331 11.60 6.82 11.29
CA LEU A 331 11.07 6.46 12.60
C LEU A 331 11.62 7.44 13.64
N GLU A 332 10.75 8.17 14.32
CA GLU A 332 11.14 9.12 15.38
C GLU A 332 11.14 8.40 16.74
N ILE A 333 12.24 8.53 17.49
CA ILE A 333 12.47 7.82 18.75
C ILE A 333 13.10 8.70 19.83
N ILE A 334 13.01 8.25 21.07
CA ILE A 334 13.84 8.74 22.19
C ILE A 334 14.80 7.63 22.61
N ASP A 335 16.10 7.92 22.66
CA ASP A 335 17.13 7.00 23.18
C ASP A 335 17.15 6.94 24.72
N GLN A 336 17.97 6.07 25.31
CA GLN A 336 18.10 5.98 26.78
C GLN A 336 18.62 7.27 27.44
N GLY A 337 19.32 8.11 26.69
CA GLY A 337 19.82 9.41 27.14
C GLY A 337 18.77 10.53 27.11
N GLY A 338 17.57 10.25 26.60
CA GLY A 338 16.51 11.25 26.43
C GLY A 338 16.65 12.09 25.16
N ASN A 339 17.55 11.73 24.23
CA ASN A 339 17.74 12.47 22.98
C ASN A 339 16.70 12.04 21.94
N HIS A 340 16.16 13.02 21.22
CA HIS A 340 15.27 12.77 20.08
C HIS A 340 16.10 12.44 18.83
N LEU A 341 15.84 11.29 18.21
CA LEU A 341 16.55 10.80 17.03
C LEU A 341 15.56 10.43 15.92
N SER A 342 15.92 10.77 14.68
CA SER A 342 15.20 10.36 13.47
C SER A 342 15.97 9.25 12.77
N ILE A 343 15.38 8.06 12.71
CA ILE A 343 16.00 6.85 12.17
C ILE A 343 15.51 6.64 10.74
N ASP A 344 16.42 6.80 9.78
CA ASP A 344 16.15 6.61 8.35
C ASP A 344 16.53 5.22 7.84
N ASP A 345 17.19 4.42 8.69
CA ASP A 345 17.69 3.11 8.32
C ASP A 345 17.55 2.07 9.45
N THR A 346 17.65 0.78 9.09
CA THR A 346 17.55 -0.34 10.04
C THR A 346 18.92 -0.86 10.53
N SER A 347 20.01 -0.09 10.39
CA SER A 347 21.40 -0.58 10.61
C SER A 347 21.62 -0.82 12.07
N SER A 348 21.20 0.20 12.82
CA SER A 348 21.35 0.31 14.25
C SER A 348 20.11 -0.20 14.97
N LEU A 349 19.01 -0.43 14.24
CA LEU A 349 17.73 -0.87 14.79
C LEU A 349 17.61 -2.40 14.77
N LEU A 350 17.65 -3.01 15.94
CA LEU A 350 17.52 -4.46 16.13
C LEU A 350 16.13 -4.79 16.67
N TRP A 351 15.32 -5.43 15.84
CA TRP A 351 14.04 -5.97 16.28
C TRP A 351 14.25 -7.29 17.04
N PRO A 352 13.48 -7.55 18.11
CA PRO A 352 13.56 -8.80 18.85
C PRO A 352 13.31 -10.01 17.93
N PRO A 353 13.97 -11.15 18.20
CA PRO A 353 13.71 -12.38 17.48
C PRO A 353 12.26 -12.80 17.70
N GLN A 354 11.52 -12.99 16.61
CA GLN A 354 10.12 -13.41 16.68
C GLN A 354 10.09 -14.93 16.73
N SER A 355 9.72 -15.48 17.90
CA SER A 355 9.45 -16.90 18.03
C SER A 355 8.11 -17.21 17.36
N ALA A 356 8.06 -18.30 16.60
CA ALA A 356 6.79 -18.85 16.15
C ALA A 356 6.08 -19.42 17.38
N GLY A 357 5.18 -18.63 17.96
CA GLY A 357 4.29 -19.05 19.05
C GLY A 357 3.20 -19.99 18.56
#